data_AF-A0A3N5SXD6-F1
#
_entry.id   AF-A0A3N5SXD6-F1
#
_cell.length_a   1.000
_cell.length_b   1.000
_cell.length_c   1.000
_cell.angle_alpha   90.00
_cell.angle_beta   90.00
_cell.angle_gamma   90.00
#
_symmetry.space_group_name_H-M   'P 1'
#
loop_
_entity.id
_entity.type
_entity.pdbx_description
1 polymer ?
#
loop_
_entity_poly.entity_id
_entity_poly.type
_entity_poly.pdbx_seq_one_letter_code
_entity_poly.pdbx_strand_id
1 'polypeptide(L)'
;MPPLAITLHEWEERSPDGDPLLVGVSLDRDPAVRAAASELTRQGKVEIVELRTGLLIRTTSYVGRVQLGDLHLTIRPKIPFDPLLTLLRYAFHLRDVMLFSPAEYDTPPDAFQELLIHELAAEAGDLMAHGLLRRYTPVRESLAAPRGRIDVQRIIRQGGVQDAALPSTHYPRLEDSLINQVLLAGLYLASGLTGDGAQRSRLRRLASAIEEHVSRVALHADLLRRVDRQMNRLTAAYRPALALIALLLEGSGSVLDEDQTGPDLPGFLFDMNRFFEALVSRFLHENLPGYTVTDQYRLRGLLSYAPGRNPQRRQAPTPRPDYVISRDGTVVAVLDAKYRDIWTNGLPREMLYQLALYALSQSAGGSAAIVYPTIDTDAQPEAIDIREVIHGEHRGQVALRPLNLLRLEVLIRASGAQAERERHGLAASLAL
;
A
#
# COMPACT_ATOMS: atom_id res chain seq x y z
N MET A 1 -25.94 -4.11 25.89
CA MET A 1 -26.79 -4.29 24.69
C MET A 1 -26.01 -5.15 23.72
N PRO A 2 -26.63 -5.90 22.79
CA PRO A 2 -25.86 -6.57 21.74
C PRO A 2 -25.07 -5.52 20.94
N PRO A 3 -23.89 -5.87 20.41
CA PRO A 3 -23.12 -4.96 19.57
C PRO A 3 -23.93 -4.57 18.34
N LEU A 4 -23.88 -3.28 18.01
CA LEU A 4 -24.53 -2.69 16.85
C LEU A 4 -23.69 -2.99 15.61
N ALA A 5 -24.14 -3.91 14.76
CA ALA A 5 -23.47 -4.23 13.50
C ALA A 5 -24.02 -3.37 12.36
N ILE A 6 -23.14 -2.62 11.69
CA ILE A 6 -23.45 -1.80 10.51
C ILE A 6 -22.58 -2.27 9.35
N THR A 7 -23.20 -2.54 8.21
CA THR A 7 -22.50 -2.88 6.96
C THR A 7 -22.77 -1.81 5.91
N LEU A 8 -21.71 -1.24 5.35
CA LEU A 8 -21.71 -0.26 4.27
C LEU A 8 -20.83 -0.75 3.12
N HIS A 9 -21.05 -0.23 1.92
CA HIS A 9 -20.07 -0.28 0.83
C HIS A 9 -19.15 0.95 0.89
N GLU A 10 -18.09 0.94 0.07
CA GLU A 10 -17.25 2.12 -0.17
C GLU A 10 -18.10 3.31 -0.66
N TRP A 11 -17.72 4.52 -0.27
CA TRP A 11 -18.38 5.77 -0.68
C TRP A 11 -19.88 5.89 -0.35
N GLU A 12 -20.37 5.12 0.62
CA GLU A 12 -21.73 5.21 1.13
C GLU A 12 -21.84 6.12 2.37
N GLU A 13 -23.03 6.67 2.56
CA GLU A 13 -23.42 7.43 3.75
C GLU A 13 -24.61 6.78 4.43
N ARG A 14 -24.58 6.68 5.75
CA ARG A 14 -25.76 6.43 6.59
C ARG A 14 -25.84 7.40 7.74
N SER A 15 -27.06 7.86 8.00
CA SER A 15 -27.38 8.82 9.06
C SER A 15 -28.61 8.37 9.83
N PRO A 16 -28.89 8.95 11.01
CA PRO A 16 -30.07 8.62 11.81
C PRO A 16 -31.39 8.94 11.11
N ASP A 17 -31.37 9.84 10.12
CA ASP A 17 -32.55 10.20 9.32
C ASP A 17 -32.94 9.08 8.34
N GLY A 18 -31.96 8.29 7.88
CA GLY A 18 -32.15 7.21 6.92
C GLY A 18 -32.08 5.80 7.52
N ASP A 19 -31.45 5.64 8.70
CA ASP A 19 -31.26 4.34 9.36
C ASP A 19 -31.62 4.43 10.86
N PRO A 20 -32.77 3.86 11.29
CA PRO A 20 -33.19 3.86 12.70
C PRO A 20 -32.19 3.21 13.65
N LEU A 21 -31.29 2.35 13.16
CA LEU A 21 -30.26 1.69 13.96
C LEU A 21 -29.20 2.68 14.48
N LEU A 22 -29.05 3.84 13.83
CA LEU A 22 -28.11 4.88 14.20
C LEU A 22 -28.72 5.94 15.13
N VAL A 23 -30.03 5.90 15.36
CA VAL A 23 -30.75 6.86 16.21
C VAL A 23 -30.40 6.64 17.68
N GLY A 24 -30.01 7.71 18.37
CA GLY A 24 -29.65 7.69 19.80
C GLY A 24 -28.34 6.95 20.11
N VAL A 25 -27.61 6.50 19.08
CA VAL A 25 -26.27 5.93 19.24
C VAL A 25 -25.30 7.06 19.56
N SER A 26 -24.44 6.83 20.56
CA SER A 26 -23.49 7.82 21.06
C SER A 26 -22.17 7.15 21.41
N LEU A 27 -21.06 7.79 21.07
CA LEU A 27 -19.72 7.35 21.40
C LEU A 27 -19.25 7.93 22.75
N ASP A 28 -20.06 8.80 23.37
CA ASP A 28 -19.70 9.57 24.57
C ASP A 28 -19.43 8.73 25.81
N ARG A 29 -19.86 7.47 25.80
CA ARG A 29 -19.70 6.54 26.92
C ARG A 29 -18.24 6.11 27.15
N ASP A 30 -17.38 6.22 26.14
CA ASP A 30 -15.97 5.85 26.23
C ASP A 30 -15.06 6.87 25.49
N PRO A 31 -14.24 7.66 26.22
CA PRO A 31 -13.30 8.60 25.62
C PRO A 31 -12.32 7.96 24.63
N ALA A 32 -11.91 6.70 24.84
CA ALA A 32 -10.99 6.01 23.95
C ALA A 32 -11.67 5.69 22.60
N VAL A 33 -12.94 5.28 22.64
CA VAL A 33 -13.74 5.03 21.43
C VAL A 33 -13.94 6.32 20.64
N ARG A 34 -14.25 7.43 21.31
CA ARG A 34 -14.40 8.74 20.65
C ARG A 34 -13.07 9.20 20.02
N ALA A 35 -11.95 9.01 20.72
CA ALA A 35 -10.63 9.32 20.18
C ALA A 35 -10.31 8.48 18.94
N ALA A 36 -10.60 7.17 18.97
CA ALA A 36 -10.42 6.28 17.83
C ALA A 36 -11.29 6.69 16.62
N ALA A 37 -12.57 7.03 16.83
CA ALA A 37 -13.46 7.50 15.78
C ALA A 37 -12.98 8.84 15.16
N SER A 38 -12.52 9.76 16.02
CA SER A 38 -11.95 11.04 15.59
C SER A 38 -10.67 10.84 14.78
N GLU A 39 -9.85 9.88 15.16
CA GLU A 39 -8.62 9.52 14.46
C GLU A 39 -8.90 8.91 13.09
N LEU A 40 -9.87 7.99 12.98
CA LEU A 40 -10.32 7.45 11.69
C LEU A 40 -10.82 8.55 10.75
N THR A 41 -11.57 9.51 11.30
CA THR A 41 -12.08 10.67 10.55
C THR A 41 -10.94 11.58 10.11
N ARG A 42 -10.00 11.89 11.00
CA ARG A 42 -8.83 12.73 10.73
C ARG A 42 -7.91 12.11 9.68
N GLN A 43 -7.74 10.79 9.70
CA GLN A 43 -6.99 10.04 8.69
C GLN A 43 -7.74 9.90 7.35
N GLY A 44 -9.03 10.28 7.29
CA GLY A 44 -9.85 10.13 6.09
C GLY A 44 -10.19 8.67 5.77
N LYS A 45 -10.12 7.76 6.75
CA LYS A 45 -10.44 6.35 6.56
C LYS A 45 -11.96 6.13 6.57
N VAL A 46 -12.63 6.65 7.59
CA VAL A 46 -14.08 6.62 7.76
C VAL A 46 -14.47 7.89 8.49
N GLU A 47 -15.45 8.63 7.99
CA GLU A 47 -15.99 9.79 8.69
C GLU A 47 -17.08 9.32 9.65
N ILE A 48 -16.89 9.57 10.94
CA ILE A 48 -17.85 9.22 11.99
C ILE A 48 -18.14 10.48 12.79
N VAL A 49 -19.36 11.01 12.64
CA VAL A 49 -19.78 12.26 13.26
C VAL A 49 -20.94 12.02 14.19
N GLU A 50 -20.76 12.44 15.44
CA GLU A 50 -21.82 12.39 16.45
C GLU A 50 -22.76 13.59 16.27
N LEU A 51 -24.01 13.29 15.90
CA LEU A 51 -25.08 14.25 15.75
C LEU A 51 -25.95 14.27 17.01
N ARG A 52 -26.81 15.29 17.12
CA ARG A 52 -27.77 15.37 18.25
C ARG A 52 -28.73 14.18 18.32
N THR A 53 -29.03 13.57 17.17
CA THR A 53 -30.03 12.51 17.02
C THR A 53 -29.42 11.11 16.91
N GLY A 54 -28.10 10.98 16.84
CA GLY A 54 -27.43 9.70 16.62
C GLY A 54 -26.08 9.83 15.91
N LEU A 55 -25.65 8.79 15.20
CA LEU A 55 -24.38 8.79 14.45
C LEU A 55 -24.57 8.94 12.95
N LEU A 56 -23.74 9.77 12.32
CA LEU A 56 -23.52 9.81 10.88
C LEU A 56 -22.23 9.04 10.56
N ILE A 57 -22.29 8.13 9.59
CA ILE A 57 -21.16 7.35 9.11
C ILE A 57 -21.04 7.55 7.60
N ARG A 58 -19.87 7.98 7.13
CA ARG A 58 -19.51 7.97 5.71
C ARG A 58 -18.26 7.14 5.49
N THR A 59 -18.34 6.22 4.55
CA THR A 59 -17.21 5.41 4.12
C THR A 59 -16.45 6.10 3.00
N THR A 60 -15.21 5.68 2.80
CA THR A 60 -14.32 6.20 1.76
C THR A 60 -13.82 5.03 0.91
N SER A 61 -12.60 5.11 0.39
CA SER A 61 -11.89 4.00 -0.29
C SER A 61 -11.32 2.95 0.65
N TYR A 62 -11.66 2.96 1.94
CA TYR A 62 -11.16 1.95 2.88
C TYR A 62 -12.18 0.84 3.07
N VAL A 63 -11.73 -0.41 2.96
CA VAL A 63 -12.56 -1.61 3.12
C VAL A 63 -12.06 -2.48 4.28
N GLY A 64 -12.93 -3.24 4.91
CA GLY A 64 -12.60 -4.09 6.05
C GLY A 64 -13.50 -3.81 7.24
N ARG A 65 -12.96 -3.94 8.46
CA ARG A 65 -13.76 -3.90 9.69
C ARG A 65 -13.13 -3.04 10.76
N VAL A 66 -13.96 -2.31 11.51
CA VAL A 66 -13.57 -1.57 12.69
C VAL A 66 -14.58 -1.81 13.81
N GLN A 67 -14.08 -1.95 15.04
CA GLN A 67 -14.89 -2.10 16.25
C GLN A 67 -14.78 -0.88 17.17
N LEU A 68 -15.73 0.03 17.16
CA LEU A 68 -15.75 1.20 18.03
C LEU A 68 -16.65 0.95 19.24
N GLY A 69 -16.10 0.32 20.28
CA GLY A 69 -16.88 -0.12 21.44
C GLY A 69 -17.93 -1.15 21.02
N ASP A 70 -19.21 -0.81 21.20
CA ASP A 70 -20.34 -1.64 20.77
C ASP A 70 -20.64 -1.54 19.26
N LEU A 71 -20.09 -0.54 18.55
CA LEU A 71 -20.31 -0.36 17.11
C LEU A 71 -19.35 -1.23 16.30
N HIS A 72 -19.87 -2.19 15.56
CA HIS A 72 -19.12 -3.03 14.64
C HIS A 72 -19.40 -2.59 13.20
N LEU A 73 -18.46 -1.86 12.59
CA LEU A 73 -18.58 -1.37 11.22
C LEU A 73 -17.85 -2.31 10.26
N THR A 74 -18.55 -2.78 9.22
CA THR A 74 -17.98 -3.51 8.09
C THR A 74 -18.15 -2.70 6.81
N ILE A 75 -17.06 -2.50 6.07
CA ILE A 75 -17.04 -1.77 4.79
C ILE A 75 -16.65 -2.75 3.68
N ARG A 76 -17.56 -2.95 2.72
CA ARG A 76 -17.38 -3.92 1.62
C ARG A 76 -16.89 -3.23 0.35
N PRO A 77 -15.95 -3.84 -0.40
CA PRO A 77 -15.53 -3.31 -1.70
C PRO A 77 -16.70 -3.35 -2.70
N LYS A 78 -16.68 -2.45 -3.68
CA LYS A 78 -17.64 -2.46 -4.81
C LYS A 78 -17.33 -3.55 -5.86
N ILE A 79 -16.14 -4.15 -5.79
CA ILE A 79 -15.71 -5.23 -6.69
C ILE A 79 -16.06 -6.57 -6.03
N PRO A 80 -16.61 -7.56 -6.76
CA PRO A 80 -16.79 -8.90 -6.24
C PRO A 80 -15.45 -9.51 -5.76
N PHE A 81 -15.54 -10.45 -4.81
CA PHE A 81 -14.34 -10.97 -4.13
C PHE A 81 -13.37 -11.69 -5.08
N ASP A 82 -13.84 -12.56 -5.97
CA ASP A 82 -12.96 -13.34 -6.85
C ASP A 82 -12.16 -12.45 -7.83
N PRO A 83 -12.77 -11.48 -8.55
CA PRO A 83 -12.00 -10.55 -9.35
C PRO A 83 -11.03 -9.70 -8.54
N LEU A 84 -11.43 -9.25 -7.35
CA LEU A 84 -10.56 -8.48 -6.47
C LEU A 84 -9.32 -9.30 -6.07
N LEU A 85 -9.49 -10.57 -5.73
CA LEU A 85 -8.40 -11.47 -5.40
C LEU A 85 -7.40 -11.60 -6.56
N THR A 86 -7.89 -11.85 -7.79
CA THR A 86 -7.03 -11.93 -8.97
C THR A 86 -6.25 -10.63 -9.19
N LEU A 87 -6.94 -9.49 -9.12
CA LEU A 87 -6.33 -8.18 -9.31
C LEU A 87 -5.33 -7.84 -8.20
N LEU A 88 -5.57 -8.27 -6.96
CA LEU A 88 -4.67 -8.08 -5.83
C LEU A 88 -3.39 -8.90 -6.00
N ARG A 89 -3.52 -10.18 -6.37
CA ARG A 89 -2.37 -11.04 -6.67
C ARG A 89 -1.53 -10.44 -7.78
N TYR A 90 -2.20 -9.91 -8.81
CA TYR A 90 -1.53 -9.14 -9.84
C TYR A 90 -0.86 -7.88 -9.26
N ALA A 91 -1.57 -6.95 -8.62
CA ALA A 91 -0.99 -5.70 -8.14
C ALA A 91 0.28 -5.87 -7.27
N PHE A 92 0.34 -6.91 -6.43
CA PHE A 92 1.44 -7.10 -5.47
C PHE A 92 2.42 -8.24 -5.81
N HIS A 93 2.41 -8.75 -7.04
CA HIS A 93 3.27 -9.85 -7.48
C HIS A 93 3.12 -11.13 -6.65
N LEU A 94 1.91 -11.39 -6.15
CA LEU A 94 1.62 -12.62 -5.42
C LEU A 94 1.42 -13.76 -6.40
N ARG A 95 1.81 -14.97 -5.98
CA ARG A 95 1.62 -16.17 -6.78
C ARG A 95 0.15 -16.57 -6.79
N ASP A 96 -0.23 -17.35 -7.80
CA ASP A 96 -1.54 -17.96 -7.84
C ASP A 96 -1.56 -19.18 -6.92
N VAL A 97 -1.78 -18.93 -5.62
CA VAL A 97 -1.89 -20.00 -4.62
C VAL A 97 -3.34 -20.48 -4.65
N MET A 98 -3.60 -21.63 -5.30
CA MET A 98 -4.93 -22.27 -5.36
C MET A 98 -5.37 -22.88 -4.00
N LEU A 99 -5.15 -22.18 -2.89
CA LEU A 99 -5.54 -22.64 -1.55
C LEU A 99 -6.78 -21.92 -1.00
N PHE A 100 -7.24 -20.86 -1.66
CA PHE A 100 -8.49 -20.20 -1.33
C PHE A 100 -9.55 -20.56 -2.36
N SER A 101 -10.29 -21.65 -2.11
CA SER A 101 -11.62 -21.79 -2.70
C SER A 101 -12.58 -21.08 -1.76
N PRO A 102 -13.12 -19.90 -2.10
CA PRO A 102 -14.31 -19.42 -1.44
C PRO A 102 -15.42 -20.39 -1.80
N ALA A 103 -15.63 -21.40 -0.95
CA ALA A 103 -16.80 -22.26 -1.05
C ALA A 103 -18.02 -21.35 -0.90
N GLU A 104 -18.76 -21.17 -2.00
CA GLU A 104 -20.16 -20.69 -2.15
C GLU A 104 -20.86 -20.17 -0.87
N TYR A 105 -20.34 -19.15 -0.21
CA TYR A 105 -20.98 -18.53 0.94
C TYR A 105 -20.56 -17.06 1.03
N ASP A 106 -21.52 -16.24 1.44
CA ASP A 106 -21.41 -14.82 1.83
C ASP A 106 -19.99 -14.52 2.34
N THR A 107 -19.23 -13.73 1.56
CA THR A 107 -17.83 -13.43 1.85
C THR A 107 -17.72 -12.97 3.31
N PRO A 108 -16.96 -13.69 4.16
CA PRO A 108 -16.87 -13.33 5.57
C PRO A 108 -16.43 -11.87 5.72
N PRO A 109 -16.91 -11.13 6.73
CA PRO A 109 -16.53 -9.73 6.96
C PRO A 109 -15.01 -9.50 7.01
N ASP A 110 -14.26 -10.51 7.45
CA ASP A 110 -12.81 -10.46 7.63
C ASP A 110 -12.03 -11.09 6.45
N ALA A 111 -12.71 -11.47 5.37
CA ALA A 111 -12.14 -12.27 4.27
C ALA A 111 -10.90 -11.63 3.63
N PHE A 112 -10.88 -10.30 3.53
CA PHE A 112 -9.77 -9.59 2.92
C PHE A 112 -8.51 -9.62 3.81
N GLN A 113 -8.68 -9.42 5.12
CA GLN A 113 -7.58 -9.51 6.07
C GLN A 113 -7.03 -10.95 6.11
N GLU A 114 -7.91 -11.95 6.24
CA GLU A 114 -7.52 -13.36 6.28
C GLU A 114 -6.85 -13.80 4.98
N LEU A 115 -7.27 -13.25 3.84
CA LEU A 115 -6.60 -13.47 2.56
C LEU A 115 -5.15 -12.99 2.59
N LEU A 116 -4.90 -11.72 2.98
CA LEU A 116 -3.53 -11.18 3.05
C LEU A 116 -2.64 -12.01 3.99
N ILE A 117 -3.20 -12.46 5.11
CA ILE A 117 -2.52 -13.32 6.08
C ILE A 117 -2.18 -14.68 5.47
N HIS A 118 -3.12 -15.28 4.75
CA HIS A 118 -2.92 -16.56 4.07
C HIS A 118 -1.80 -16.47 3.02
N GLU A 119 -1.83 -15.44 2.18
CA GLU A 119 -0.81 -15.17 1.17
C GLU A 119 0.56 -14.95 1.82
N LEU A 120 0.63 -14.24 2.96
CA LEU A 120 1.90 -14.02 3.65
C LEU A 120 2.48 -15.33 4.18
N ALA A 121 1.63 -16.20 4.75
CA ALA A 121 2.06 -17.51 5.22
C ALA A 121 2.53 -18.41 4.07
N ALA A 122 1.93 -18.30 2.88
CA ALA A 122 2.38 -19.01 1.69
C ALA A 122 3.75 -18.50 1.21
N GLU A 123 3.91 -17.19 1.02
CA GLU A 123 5.17 -16.59 0.57
C GLU A 123 6.31 -16.83 1.58
N ALA A 124 6.04 -16.75 2.88
CA ALA A 124 7.03 -17.07 3.92
C ALA A 124 7.43 -18.55 3.91
N GLY A 125 6.46 -19.46 3.74
CA GLY A 125 6.72 -20.89 3.61
C GLY A 125 7.60 -21.22 2.41
N ASP A 126 7.35 -20.58 1.28
CA ASP A 126 8.16 -20.73 0.07
C ASP A 126 9.59 -20.20 0.28
N LEU A 127 9.75 -19.02 0.89
CA LEU A 127 11.06 -18.46 1.23
C LEU A 127 11.87 -19.40 2.13
N MET A 128 11.21 -20.03 3.11
CA MET A 128 11.84 -21.04 3.97
C MET A 128 12.22 -22.31 3.19
N ALA A 129 11.33 -22.81 2.33
CA ALA A 129 11.58 -24.01 1.53
C ALA A 129 12.77 -23.86 0.57
N HIS A 130 12.99 -22.65 0.04
CA HIS A 130 14.14 -22.33 -0.81
C HIS A 130 15.40 -21.91 -0.03
N GLY A 131 15.30 -21.80 1.29
CA GLY A 131 16.35 -21.33 2.19
C GLY A 131 16.38 -19.81 2.32
N LEU A 132 16.36 -19.33 3.56
CA LEU A 132 16.43 -17.90 3.85
C LEU A 132 17.74 -17.28 3.36
N LEU A 133 17.68 -15.98 3.04
CA LEU A 133 18.85 -15.26 2.57
C LEU A 133 19.90 -15.22 3.68
N ARG A 134 21.09 -15.72 3.37
CA ARG A 134 22.25 -15.64 4.26
C ARG A 134 23.24 -14.59 3.80
N ARG A 135 23.72 -13.76 4.72
CA ARG A 135 24.71 -12.70 4.45
C ARG A 135 25.98 -12.92 5.26
N TYR A 136 27.11 -12.54 4.68
CA TYR A 136 28.40 -12.48 5.36
C TYR A 136 28.42 -11.25 6.28
N THR A 137 28.27 -11.45 7.57
CA THR A 137 28.20 -10.36 8.57
C THR A 137 29.46 -10.36 9.42
N PRO A 138 30.12 -9.21 9.65
CA PRO A 138 31.31 -9.17 10.49
C PRO A 138 30.95 -9.47 11.95
N VAL A 139 31.52 -10.53 12.51
CA VAL A 139 31.45 -10.88 13.94
C VAL A 139 32.82 -10.65 14.56
N ARG A 140 32.85 -9.86 15.63
CA ARG A 140 34.05 -9.53 16.40
C ARG A 140 33.95 -10.18 17.77
N GLU A 141 34.82 -11.16 18.03
CA GLU A 141 34.85 -11.90 19.28
C GLU A 141 36.27 -12.38 19.58
N SER A 142 36.52 -12.83 20.82
CA SER A 142 37.81 -13.38 21.22
C SER A 142 37.72 -14.90 21.15
N LEU A 143 38.54 -15.53 20.30
CA LEU A 143 38.48 -16.96 20.03
C LEU A 143 39.75 -17.66 20.48
N ALA A 144 39.60 -18.76 21.23
CA ALA A 144 40.72 -19.64 21.59
C ALA A 144 41.36 -20.32 20.36
N ALA A 145 40.54 -20.62 19.35
CA ALA A 145 40.98 -21.06 18.03
C ALA A 145 40.65 -19.94 17.02
N PRO A 146 41.60 -19.03 16.72
CA PRO A 146 41.34 -17.85 15.89
C PRO A 146 40.84 -18.24 14.50
N ARG A 147 39.78 -17.56 14.04
CA ARG A 147 39.24 -17.70 12.69
C ARG A 147 39.06 -16.30 12.09
N GLY A 148 39.27 -16.19 10.79
CA GLY A 148 39.24 -14.89 10.11
C GLY A 148 40.46 -14.03 10.43
N ARG A 149 40.26 -12.71 10.51
CA ARG A 149 41.34 -11.72 10.70
C ARG A 149 41.54 -11.40 12.18
N ILE A 150 42.73 -11.67 12.71
CA ILE A 150 43.12 -11.26 14.06
C ILE A 150 43.16 -9.73 14.15
N ASP A 151 42.53 -9.15 15.17
CA ASP A 151 42.53 -7.72 15.45
C ASP A 151 43.79 -7.34 16.24
N VAL A 152 44.92 -7.26 15.54
CA VAL A 152 46.22 -6.89 16.11
C VAL A 152 46.18 -5.53 16.81
N GLN A 153 45.37 -4.59 16.31
CA GLN A 153 45.21 -3.26 16.93
C GLN A 153 44.58 -3.37 18.32
N ARG A 154 43.59 -4.25 18.49
CA ARG A 154 43.01 -4.53 19.81
C ARG A 154 44.01 -5.20 20.75
N ILE A 155 44.83 -6.14 20.26
CA ILE A 155 45.90 -6.78 21.05
C ILE A 155 46.91 -5.75 21.55
N ILE A 156 47.40 -4.87 20.67
CA ILE A 156 48.37 -3.83 21.04
C ILE A 156 47.77 -2.88 22.09
N ARG A 157 46.51 -2.44 21.91
CA ARG A 157 45.80 -1.57 22.87
C ARG A 157 45.60 -2.24 24.24
N GLN A 158 45.53 -3.57 24.28
CA GLN A 158 45.44 -4.36 25.50
C GLN A 158 46.82 -4.65 26.13
N GLY A 159 47.92 -4.13 25.58
CA GLY A 159 49.27 -4.35 26.12
C GLY A 159 49.88 -5.70 25.75
N GLY A 160 49.38 -6.35 24.68
CA GLY A 160 49.85 -7.66 24.23
C GLY A 160 48.79 -8.76 24.38
N VAL A 161 49.19 -10.00 24.15
CA VAL A 161 48.32 -11.17 24.32
C VAL A 161 48.26 -11.52 25.81
N GLN A 162 47.12 -11.25 26.45
CA GLN A 162 46.91 -11.53 27.88
C GLN A 162 46.11 -12.81 28.13
N ASP A 163 45.26 -13.22 27.18
CA ASP A 163 44.38 -14.39 27.29
C ASP A 163 44.70 -15.45 26.23
N ALA A 164 44.27 -16.69 26.48
CA ALA A 164 44.35 -17.79 25.50
C ALA A 164 43.44 -17.58 24.26
N ALA A 165 42.57 -16.56 24.29
CA ALA A 165 41.69 -16.19 23.19
C ALA A 165 42.18 -14.92 22.49
N LEU A 166 42.25 -14.96 21.15
CA LEU A 166 42.66 -13.81 20.36
C LEU A 166 41.46 -13.06 19.79
N PRO A 167 41.41 -11.72 19.93
CA PRO A 167 40.37 -10.92 19.31
C PRO A 167 40.44 -11.09 17.79
N SER A 168 39.36 -11.57 17.20
CA SER A 168 39.26 -11.96 15.80
C SER A 168 38.00 -11.37 15.18
N THR A 169 38.12 -10.91 13.94
CA THR A 169 36.99 -10.53 13.09
C THR A 169 36.83 -11.57 12.01
N HIS A 170 35.70 -12.26 11.99
CA HIS A 170 35.37 -13.23 10.95
C HIS A 170 33.98 -12.92 10.37
N TYR A 171 33.65 -13.55 9.26
CA TYR A 171 32.45 -13.27 8.48
C TYR A 171 31.66 -14.56 8.32
N PRO A 172 30.90 -15.01 9.34
CA PRO A 172 29.99 -16.12 9.17
C PRO A 172 28.86 -15.74 8.22
N ARG A 173 28.32 -16.75 7.52
CA ARG A 173 27.18 -16.60 6.63
C ARG A 173 25.90 -16.85 7.41
N LEU A 174 25.30 -15.77 7.95
CA LEU A 174 24.18 -15.81 8.89
C LEU A 174 22.85 -15.47 8.22
N GLU A 175 21.77 -16.06 8.71
CA GLU A 175 20.39 -15.71 8.34
C GLU A 175 19.93 -14.42 9.02
N ASP A 176 20.51 -14.05 10.16
CA ASP A 176 20.17 -12.82 10.88
C ASP A 176 20.51 -11.57 10.05
N SER A 177 19.50 -11.10 9.33
CA SER A 177 19.59 -9.96 8.43
C SER A 177 18.27 -9.20 8.47
N LEU A 178 18.34 -7.88 8.28
CA LEU A 178 17.18 -6.99 8.45
C LEU A 178 15.93 -7.45 7.68
N ILE A 179 16.10 -8.02 6.49
CA ILE A 179 14.98 -8.51 5.67
C ILE A 179 14.30 -9.74 6.29
N ASN A 180 15.07 -10.65 6.90
CA ASN A 180 14.54 -11.81 7.61
C ASN A 180 13.94 -11.41 8.96
N GLN A 181 14.53 -10.41 9.64
CA GLN A 181 13.96 -9.84 10.88
C GLN A 181 12.59 -9.21 10.61
N VAL A 182 12.43 -8.49 9.49
CA VAL A 182 11.14 -7.95 9.05
C VAL A 182 10.16 -9.05 8.68
N LEU A 183 10.59 -10.10 7.97
CA LEU A 183 9.74 -11.26 7.69
C LEU A 183 9.22 -11.90 8.99
N LEU A 184 10.10 -12.12 9.97
CA LEU A 184 9.75 -12.65 11.29
C LEU A 184 8.74 -11.74 12.01
N ALA A 185 9.01 -10.43 12.06
CA ALA A 185 8.11 -9.48 12.70
C ALA A 185 6.74 -9.42 12.00
N GLY A 186 6.71 -9.52 10.67
CA GLY A 186 5.50 -9.59 9.88
C GLY A 186 4.65 -10.84 10.14
N LEU A 187 5.28 -12.01 10.34
CA LEU A 187 4.56 -13.23 10.72
C LEU A 187 3.93 -13.11 12.11
N TYR A 188 4.61 -12.48 13.06
CA TYR A 188 4.01 -12.21 14.38
C TYR A 188 2.84 -11.23 14.29
N LEU A 189 2.98 -10.14 13.52
CA LEU A 189 1.89 -9.21 13.24
C LEU A 189 0.67 -9.96 12.69
N ALA A 190 0.85 -10.73 11.61
CA ALA A 190 -0.22 -11.51 11.00
C ALA A 190 -0.86 -12.51 11.98
N SER A 191 -0.07 -13.13 12.87
CA SER A 191 -0.58 -14.05 13.88
C SER A 191 -1.45 -13.36 14.96
N GLY A 192 -1.21 -12.06 15.21
CA GLY A 192 -2.00 -11.24 16.11
C GLY A 192 -3.30 -10.75 15.46
N LEU A 193 -3.30 -10.59 14.14
CA LEU A 193 -4.46 -10.10 13.38
C LEU A 193 -5.48 -11.21 13.09
N THR A 194 -5.04 -12.41 12.71
CA THR A 194 -5.95 -13.49 12.29
C THR A 194 -6.92 -13.92 13.40
N GLY A 195 -8.19 -14.09 13.03
CA GLY A 195 -9.22 -14.72 13.86
C GLY A 195 -9.11 -16.25 13.86
N ASP A 196 -8.60 -16.84 12.77
CA ASP A 196 -8.51 -18.29 12.59
C ASP A 196 -7.36 -18.92 13.42
N GLY A 197 -7.73 -19.82 14.33
CA GLY A 197 -6.77 -20.56 15.16
C GLY A 197 -5.80 -21.45 14.37
N ALA A 198 -6.24 -22.02 13.24
CA ALA A 198 -5.40 -22.84 12.39
C ALA A 198 -4.33 -21.99 11.67
N GLN A 199 -4.73 -20.86 11.09
CA GLN A 199 -3.78 -19.90 10.50
C GLN A 199 -2.84 -19.32 11.56
N ARG A 200 -3.34 -18.94 12.73
CA ARG A 200 -2.52 -18.45 13.85
C ARG A 200 -1.42 -19.46 14.23
N SER A 201 -1.79 -20.73 14.34
CA SER A 201 -0.85 -21.82 14.64
C SER A 201 0.19 -21.97 13.52
N ARG A 202 -0.24 -21.96 12.25
CA ARG A 202 0.66 -22.01 11.08
C ARG A 202 1.67 -20.87 11.08
N LEU A 203 1.23 -19.63 11.27
CA LEU A 203 2.09 -18.45 11.29
C LEU A 203 3.11 -18.51 12.43
N ARG A 204 2.67 -18.90 13.63
CA ARG A 204 3.57 -19.05 14.79
C ARG A 204 4.62 -20.13 14.57
N ARG A 205 4.26 -21.25 13.95
CA ARG A 205 5.24 -22.30 13.59
C ARG A 205 6.29 -21.76 12.61
N LEU A 206 5.87 -21.04 11.56
CA LEU A 206 6.79 -20.40 10.62
C LEU A 206 7.70 -19.41 11.35
N ALA A 207 7.13 -18.52 12.16
CA ALA A 207 7.87 -17.53 12.94
C ALA A 207 8.89 -18.19 13.87
N SER A 208 8.49 -19.20 14.64
CA SER A 208 9.39 -19.90 15.56
C SER A 208 10.57 -20.57 14.86
N ALA A 209 10.36 -21.17 13.69
CA ALA A 209 11.45 -21.78 12.92
C ALA A 209 12.45 -20.74 12.39
N ILE A 210 11.98 -19.55 12.01
CA ILE A 210 12.85 -18.44 11.57
C ILE A 210 13.59 -17.84 12.78
N GLU A 211 12.92 -17.71 13.91
CA GLU A 211 13.44 -17.12 15.16
C GLU A 211 14.66 -17.87 15.73
N GLU A 212 14.82 -19.17 15.44
CA GLU A 212 16.01 -19.94 15.85
C GLU A 212 17.34 -19.30 15.42
N HIS A 213 17.34 -18.56 14.30
CA HIS A 213 18.54 -17.98 13.70
C HIS A 213 18.42 -16.48 13.38
N VAL A 214 17.29 -15.86 13.71
CA VAL A 214 16.97 -14.48 13.31
C VAL A 214 16.44 -13.71 14.51
N SER A 215 17.05 -12.55 14.78
CA SER A 215 16.69 -11.70 15.91
C SER A 215 15.36 -10.97 15.68
N ARG A 216 14.61 -10.66 16.75
CA ARG A 216 13.39 -9.85 16.64
C ARG A 216 13.71 -8.37 16.39
N VAL A 217 12.80 -7.68 15.70
CA VAL A 217 12.81 -6.23 15.50
C VAL A 217 11.39 -5.67 15.67
N ALA A 218 11.28 -4.44 16.16
CA ALA A 218 9.99 -3.74 16.16
C ALA A 218 9.61 -3.37 14.71
N LEU A 219 8.40 -3.75 14.30
CA LEU A 219 7.93 -3.46 12.95
C LEU A 219 7.30 -2.07 12.90
N HIS A 220 7.81 -1.22 12.01
CA HIS A 220 7.26 0.11 11.74
C HIS A 220 7.49 0.51 10.28
N ALA A 221 6.77 1.52 9.78
CA ALA A 221 6.79 1.90 8.36
C ALA A 221 8.16 2.33 7.86
N ASP A 222 8.95 3.04 8.68
CA ASP A 222 10.31 3.44 8.29
C ASP A 222 11.26 2.26 8.13
N LEU A 223 11.09 1.22 8.93
CA LEU A 223 11.85 -0.02 8.77
C LEU A 223 11.53 -0.69 7.44
N LEU A 224 10.24 -0.80 7.08
CA LEU A 224 9.82 -1.33 5.79
C LEU A 224 10.36 -0.50 4.62
N ARG A 225 10.24 0.83 4.68
CA ARG A 225 10.81 1.76 3.68
C ARG A 225 12.32 1.59 3.55
N ARG A 226 13.03 1.38 4.65
CA ARG A 226 14.48 1.15 4.64
C ARG A 226 14.83 -0.17 3.97
N VAL A 227 14.12 -1.26 4.27
CA VAL A 227 14.35 -2.57 3.67
C VAL A 227 14.06 -2.53 2.17
N ASP A 228 12.95 -1.93 1.76
CA ASP A 228 12.58 -1.80 0.35
C ASP A 228 13.65 -1.07 -0.47
N ARG A 229 14.18 0.06 0.03
CA ARG A 229 15.29 0.80 -0.62
C ARG A 229 16.59 0.01 -0.74
N GLN A 230 16.79 -1.00 0.10
CA GLN A 230 17.98 -1.86 0.09
C GLN A 230 17.80 -3.11 -0.78
N MET A 231 16.61 -3.33 -1.33
CA MET A 231 16.33 -4.48 -2.17
C MET A 231 17.15 -4.45 -3.46
N ASN A 232 17.56 -5.62 -3.89
CA ASN A 232 18.27 -5.85 -5.14
C ASN A 232 17.87 -7.22 -5.71
N ARG A 233 18.51 -7.64 -6.81
CA ARG A 233 18.18 -8.93 -7.45
C ARG A 233 18.22 -10.13 -6.50
N LEU A 234 19.09 -10.12 -5.48
CA LEU A 234 19.24 -11.23 -4.53
C LEU A 234 18.11 -11.29 -3.50
N THR A 235 17.38 -10.19 -3.30
CA THR A 235 16.25 -10.11 -2.38
C THR A 235 14.91 -10.04 -3.11
N ALA A 236 14.89 -10.16 -4.44
CA ALA A 236 13.69 -9.99 -5.24
C ALA A 236 12.55 -10.95 -4.81
N ALA A 237 12.91 -12.18 -4.40
CA ALA A 237 11.95 -13.17 -3.91
C ALA A 237 11.20 -12.76 -2.63
N TYR A 238 11.73 -11.81 -1.84
CA TYR A 238 11.08 -11.32 -0.62
C TYR A 238 10.03 -10.25 -0.89
N ARG A 239 9.98 -9.70 -2.12
CA ARG A 239 9.09 -8.58 -2.47
C ARG A 239 7.61 -8.86 -2.15
N PRO A 240 7.05 -10.04 -2.49
CA PRO A 240 5.64 -10.33 -2.20
C PRO A 240 5.36 -10.35 -0.69
N ALA A 241 6.18 -11.05 0.09
CA ALA A 241 6.05 -11.11 1.55
C ALA A 241 6.16 -9.72 2.20
N LEU A 242 7.14 -8.91 1.79
CA LEU A 242 7.30 -7.54 2.32
C LEU A 242 6.14 -6.62 1.94
N ALA A 243 5.59 -6.76 0.73
CA ALA A 243 4.40 -6.02 0.32
C ALA A 243 3.20 -6.37 1.21
N LEU A 244 2.95 -7.67 1.44
CA LEU A 244 1.87 -8.13 2.32
C LEU A 244 2.05 -7.65 3.77
N ILE A 245 3.28 -7.70 4.30
CA ILE A 245 3.58 -7.17 5.64
C ILE A 245 3.29 -5.66 5.70
N ALA A 246 3.64 -4.91 4.66
CA ALA A 246 3.36 -3.48 4.60
C ALA A 246 1.86 -3.17 4.54
N LEU A 247 1.07 -3.97 3.82
CA LEU A 247 -0.38 -3.84 3.77
C LEU A 247 -1.03 -4.19 5.11
N LEU A 248 -0.56 -5.28 5.75
CA LEU A 248 -1.06 -5.69 7.06
C LEU A 248 -0.75 -4.65 8.15
N LEU A 249 0.45 -4.08 8.14
CA LEU A 249 0.84 -3.05 9.10
C LEU A 249 -0.01 -1.79 8.93
N GLU A 250 -0.15 -1.29 7.70
CA GLU A 250 -0.96 -0.10 7.40
C GLU A 250 -2.44 -0.30 7.77
N GLY A 251 -2.99 -1.48 7.45
CA GLY A 251 -4.40 -1.75 7.69
C GLY A 251 -4.75 -1.99 9.16
N SER A 252 -3.81 -2.48 9.97
CA SER A 252 -4.02 -2.71 11.41
C SER A 252 -4.15 -1.44 12.25
N GLY A 253 -3.84 -0.25 11.68
CA GLY A 253 -3.93 1.01 12.41
C GLY A 253 -2.95 1.14 13.59
N SER A 254 -1.99 0.22 13.74
CA SER A 254 -0.95 0.30 14.76
C SER A 254 -0.15 1.59 14.55
N VAL A 255 -0.25 2.52 15.49
CA VAL A 255 0.25 3.89 15.35
C VAL A 255 1.75 3.87 15.10
N LEU A 256 2.13 4.55 14.03
CA LEU A 256 3.46 4.62 13.44
C LEU A 256 4.37 5.68 14.07
N ASP A 257 4.08 6.14 15.28
CA ASP A 257 4.91 7.11 15.99
C ASP A 257 5.19 6.63 17.42
N GLU A 258 6.47 6.44 17.73
CA GLU A 258 6.96 6.16 19.10
C GLU A 258 6.60 7.28 20.11
N ASP A 259 6.10 8.43 19.63
CA ASP A 259 5.74 9.61 20.44
C ASP A 259 4.22 9.86 20.58
N GLN A 260 3.34 9.04 20.00
CA GLN A 260 1.89 9.21 20.14
C GLN A 260 1.22 7.93 20.63
N THR A 261 0.90 7.91 21.93
CA THR A 261 0.02 6.90 22.55
C THR A 261 -1.43 7.14 22.10
N GLY A 262 -1.69 6.92 20.80
CA GLY A 262 -3.05 6.87 20.28
C GLY A 262 -3.76 5.59 20.76
N PRO A 263 -5.10 5.57 20.81
CA PRO A 263 -5.83 4.34 21.13
C PRO A 263 -5.53 3.27 20.06
N ASP A 264 -5.29 2.03 20.49
CA ASP A 264 -5.26 0.88 19.58
C ASP A 264 -6.56 0.88 18.77
N LEU A 265 -6.45 0.82 17.44
CA LEU A 265 -7.61 0.70 16.55
C LEU A 265 -8.01 -0.77 16.49
N PRO A 266 -9.11 -1.20 17.13
CA PRO A 266 -9.56 -2.60 17.07
C PRO A 266 -10.20 -2.88 15.70
N GLY A 267 -9.38 -3.21 14.70
CA GLY A 267 -9.86 -3.53 13.38
C GLY A 267 -8.78 -3.60 12.32
N PHE A 268 -9.23 -3.78 11.08
CA PHE A 268 -8.39 -3.79 9.90
C PHE A 268 -9.08 -3.06 8.76
N LEU A 269 -8.47 -1.98 8.28
CA LEU A 269 -8.96 -1.22 7.12
C LEU A 269 -7.91 -1.18 6.02
N PHE A 270 -8.23 -1.78 4.89
CA PHE A 270 -7.40 -1.79 3.71
C PHE A 270 -7.65 -0.59 2.80
N ASP A 271 -6.58 0.06 2.35
CA ASP A 271 -6.65 1.21 1.46
C ASP A 271 -6.79 0.80 -0.02
N MET A 272 -7.96 1.00 -0.60
CA MET A 272 -8.22 0.69 -2.00
C MET A 272 -7.59 1.70 -2.97
N ASN A 273 -7.23 2.92 -2.53
CA ASN A 273 -6.41 3.81 -3.37
C ASN A 273 -5.02 3.21 -3.57
N ARG A 274 -4.37 2.77 -2.49
CA ARG A 274 -3.03 2.17 -2.57
C ARG A 274 -3.03 0.91 -3.43
N PHE A 275 -4.05 0.06 -3.29
CA PHE A 275 -4.24 -1.10 -4.16
C PHE A 275 -4.36 -0.70 -5.63
N PHE A 276 -5.20 0.28 -5.94
CA PHE A 276 -5.44 0.70 -7.30
C PHE A 276 -4.22 1.36 -7.94
N GLU A 277 -3.48 2.17 -7.17
CA GLU A 277 -2.21 2.73 -7.60
C GLU A 277 -1.17 1.63 -7.90
N ALA A 278 -1.08 0.59 -7.05
CA ALA A 278 -0.20 -0.55 -7.32
C ALA A 278 -0.64 -1.35 -8.57
N LEU A 279 -1.95 -1.55 -8.73
CA LEU A 279 -2.54 -2.24 -9.88
C LEU A 279 -2.21 -1.53 -11.20
N VAL A 280 -2.49 -0.23 -11.28
CA VAL A 280 -2.21 0.58 -12.47
C VAL A 280 -0.71 0.68 -12.72
N SER A 281 0.11 0.89 -11.67
CA SER A 281 1.57 0.91 -11.78
C SER A 281 2.10 -0.34 -12.46
N ARG A 282 1.76 -1.53 -11.93
CA ARG A 282 2.21 -2.80 -12.49
C ARG A 282 1.71 -2.98 -13.92
N PHE A 283 0.43 -2.69 -14.16
CA PHE A 283 -0.18 -2.87 -15.47
C PHE A 283 0.51 -2.02 -16.55
N LEU A 284 0.79 -0.74 -16.26
CA LEU A 284 1.48 0.15 -17.19
C LEU A 284 2.94 -0.28 -17.43
N HIS A 285 3.68 -0.66 -16.38
CA HIS A 285 5.06 -1.12 -16.53
C HIS A 285 5.20 -2.38 -17.41
N GLU A 286 4.25 -3.31 -17.28
CA GLU A 286 4.30 -4.57 -18.05
C GLU A 286 3.77 -4.42 -19.48
N ASN A 287 2.87 -3.47 -19.75
CA ASN A 287 2.07 -3.47 -20.99
C ASN A 287 2.20 -2.19 -21.83
N LEU A 288 3.15 -1.30 -21.55
CA LEU A 288 3.36 -0.08 -22.34
C LEU A 288 4.71 -0.10 -23.11
N PRO A 289 4.87 -0.96 -24.13
CA PRO A 289 6.14 -1.12 -24.83
C PRO A 289 6.57 0.16 -25.56
N GLY A 290 7.86 0.47 -25.52
CA GLY A 290 8.43 1.68 -26.15
C GLY A 290 8.32 2.94 -25.28
N TYR A 291 7.77 2.84 -24.08
CA TYR A 291 7.69 3.93 -23.11
C TYR A 291 8.37 3.53 -21.80
N THR A 292 8.84 4.54 -21.06
CA THR A 292 9.32 4.39 -19.68
C THR A 292 8.28 4.97 -18.74
N VAL A 293 7.76 4.13 -17.85
CA VAL A 293 6.86 4.51 -16.76
C VAL A 293 7.73 4.85 -15.54
N THR A 294 7.44 5.94 -14.86
CA THR A 294 8.10 6.30 -13.59
C THR A 294 7.06 6.62 -12.54
N ASP A 295 7.03 5.83 -11.47
CA ASP A 295 6.13 6.04 -10.33
C ASP A 295 6.58 7.24 -9.47
N GLN A 296 5.60 7.95 -8.92
CA GLN A 296 5.77 9.03 -7.92
C GLN A 296 6.84 10.07 -8.31
N TYR A 297 6.89 10.43 -9.58
CA TYR A 297 7.88 11.36 -10.11
C TYR A 297 7.71 12.75 -9.50
N ARG A 298 8.79 13.32 -8.98
CA ARG A 298 8.76 14.68 -8.41
C ARG A 298 8.95 15.70 -9.53
N LEU A 299 7.91 16.49 -9.83
CA LEU A 299 7.97 17.60 -10.79
C LEU A 299 8.78 18.78 -10.22
N ARG A 300 10.10 18.59 -10.08
CA ARG A 300 11.01 19.62 -9.54
C ARG A 300 11.06 20.83 -10.47
N GLY A 301 11.02 22.02 -9.88
CA GLY A 301 11.12 23.27 -10.61
C GLY A 301 9.83 23.76 -11.26
N LEU A 302 8.74 22.97 -11.21
CA LEU A 302 7.42 23.40 -11.66
C LEU A 302 6.94 24.65 -10.91
N LEU A 303 7.11 24.64 -9.59
CA LEU A 303 6.81 25.78 -8.73
C LEU A 303 8.12 26.26 -8.08
N SER A 304 8.33 27.58 -8.09
CA SER A 304 9.47 28.21 -7.44
C SER A 304 9.06 29.57 -6.85
N TYR A 305 9.74 29.97 -5.78
CA TYR A 305 9.60 31.34 -5.29
C TYR A 305 10.35 32.29 -6.20
N ALA A 306 9.73 33.43 -6.53
CA ALA A 306 10.39 34.47 -7.30
C ALA A 306 11.69 34.95 -6.61
N PRO A 307 12.74 35.29 -7.38
CA PRO A 307 14.01 35.75 -6.82
C PRO A 307 13.82 36.92 -5.84
N GLY A 308 14.46 36.84 -4.67
CA GLY A 308 14.37 37.87 -3.61
C GLY A 308 13.02 37.96 -2.88
N ARG A 309 12.03 37.11 -3.22
CA ARG A 309 10.66 37.13 -2.65
C ARG A 309 10.34 35.86 -1.85
N ASN A 310 11.32 35.35 -1.09
CA ASN A 310 11.15 34.25 -0.14
C ASN A 310 11.87 34.57 1.18
N PRO A 311 11.40 35.58 1.94
CA PRO A 311 12.11 36.06 3.13
C PRO A 311 12.27 34.98 4.22
N GLN A 312 11.36 34.00 4.24
CA GLN A 312 11.38 32.89 5.19
C GLN A 312 12.10 31.64 4.68
N ARG A 313 12.71 31.69 3.49
CA ARG A 313 13.44 30.56 2.88
C ARG A 313 12.63 29.26 2.84
N ARG A 314 11.33 29.38 2.59
CA ARG A 314 10.43 28.23 2.49
C ARG A 314 10.79 27.37 1.28
N GLN A 315 10.57 26.07 1.39
CA GLN A 315 10.68 25.17 0.24
C GLN A 315 9.46 25.33 -0.65
N ALA A 316 9.67 25.35 -1.97
CA ALA A 316 8.57 25.39 -2.92
C ALA A 316 7.86 24.02 -2.94
N PRO A 317 6.52 23.98 -3.05
CA PRO A 317 5.80 22.73 -3.24
C PRO A 317 6.33 21.99 -4.46
N THR A 318 6.46 20.67 -4.36
CA THR A 318 6.85 19.81 -5.48
C THR A 318 5.75 18.81 -5.72
N PRO A 319 4.83 19.09 -6.66
CA PRO A 319 3.77 18.15 -7.01
C PRO A 319 4.33 16.80 -7.44
N ARG A 320 3.59 15.74 -7.13
CA ARG A 320 3.99 14.35 -7.35
C ARG A 320 2.82 13.61 -7.98
N PRO A 321 2.73 13.60 -9.32
CA PRO A 321 1.83 12.69 -9.99
C PRO A 321 2.17 11.23 -9.66
N ASP A 322 1.17 10.36 -9.76
CA ASP A 322 1.36 8.93 -9.50
C ASP A 322 2.25 8.31 -10.57
N TYR A 323 2.10 8.71 -11.84
CA TYR A 323 2.91 8.22 -12.96
C TYR A 323 3.32 9.33 -13.92
N VAL A 324 4.55 9.21 -14.44
CA VAL A 324 5.01 9.95 -15.60
C VAL A 324 5.41 8.97 -16.68
N ILE A 325 4.87 9.17 -17.89
CA ILE A 325 5.18 8.38 -19.07
C ILE A 325 6.12 9.18 -19.93
N SER A 326 7.24 8.56 -20.30
CA SER A 326 8.23 9.17 -21.16
C SER A 326 8.56 8.29 -22.36
N ARG A 327 8.89 8.94 -23.47
CA ARG A 327 9.38 8.31 -24.68
C ARG A 327 10.68 9.00 -25.08
N ASP A 328 11.74 8.23 -25.24
CA ASP A 328 13.07 8.74 -25.61
C ASP A 328 13.54 9.92 -24.74
N GLY A 329 13.23 9.86 -23.43
CA GLY A 329 13.58 10.90 -22.45
C GLY A 329 12.64 12.11 -22.41
N THR A 330 11.61 12.17 -23.26
CA THR A 330 10.61 13.24 -23.28
C THR A 330 9.35 12.80 -22.55
N VAL A 331 8.84 13.61 -21.62
CA VAL A 331 7.55 13.35 -20.96
C VAL A 331 6.42 13.54 -21.98
N VAL A 332 5.59 12.51 -22.13
CA VAL A 332 4.45 12.52 -23.07
C VAL A 332 3.10 12.50 -22.37
N ALA A 333 3.04 12.03 -21.12
CA ALA A 333 1.83 12.03 -20.32
C ALA A 333 2.17 12.06 -18.82
N VAL A 334 1.30 12.70 -18.05
CA VAL A 334 1.32 12.71 -16.59
C VAL A 334 -0.01 12.17 -16.10
N LEU A 335 0.02 11.20 -15.19
CA LEU A 335 -1.18 10.49 -14.76
C LEU A 335 -1.28 10.40 -13.24
N ASP A 336 -2.51 10.49 -12.76
CA ASP A 336 -2.89 10.07 -11.41
C ASP A 336 -3.84 8.87 -11.50
N ALA A 337 -3.71 7.91 -10.59
CA ALA A 337 -4.71 6.86 -10.38
C ALA A 337 -5.48 7.18 -9.10
N LYS A 338 -6.81 7.22 -9.16
CA LYS A 338 -7.64 7.49 -7.99
C LYS A 338 -8.81 6.52 -7.91
N TYR A 339 -8.96 5.85 -6.77
CA TYR A 339 -10.02 4.89 -6.53
C TYR A 339 -11.33 5.59 -6.17
N ARG A 340 -12.03 6.15 -7.16
CA ARG A 340 -13.27 6.91 -6.95
C ARG A 340 -14.25 6.72 -8.09
N ASP A 341 -15.55 6.83 -7.79
CA ASP A 341 -16.64 6.77 -8.77
C ASP A 341 -16.78 8.08 -9.56
N ILE A 342 -15.75 8.38 -10.37
CA ILE A 342 -15.70 9.61 -11.17
C ILE A 342 -16.78 9.61 -12.26
N TRP A 343 -17.06 8.46 -12.88
CA TRP A 343 -18.12 8.33 -13.89
C TRP A 343 -19.49 8.79 -13.37
N THR A 344 -19.84 8.42 -12.13
CA THR A 344 -21.14 8.74 -11.54
C THR A 344 -21.17 10.15 -10.94
N ASN A 345 -20.09 10.58 -10.29
CA ASN A 345 -20.09 11.80 -9.47
C ASN A 345 -19.37 13.00 -10.12
N GLY A 346 -18.74 12.79 -11.27
CA GLY A 346 -17.88 13.77 -11.92
C GLY A 346 -16.52 13.95 -11.22
N LEU A 347 -15.63 14.68 -11.89
CA LEU A 347 -14.29 14.99 -11.37
C LEU A 347 -14.33 16.10 -10.31
N PRO A 348 -13.85 15.85 -9.08
CA PRO A 348 -13.75 16.88 -8.06
C PRO A 348 -12.84 18.05 -8.48
N ARG A 349 -13.16 19.26 -8.01
CA ARG A 349 -12.47 20.49 -8.44
C ARG A 349 -10.99 20.49 -8.07
N GLU A 350 -10.67 19.98 -6.88
CA GLU A 350 -9.30 19.87 -6.38
C GLU A 350 -8.44 18.97 -7.28
N MET A 351 -8.99 17.84 -7.76
CA MET A 351 -8.31 16.95 -8.68
C MET A 351 -8.17 17.59 -10.07
N LEU A 352 -9.23 18.25 -10.55
CA LEU A 352 -9.18 18.99 -11.81
C LEU A 352 -8.07 20.05 -11.81
N TYR A 353 -7.94 20.83 -10.74
CA TYR A 353 -6.90 21.86 -10.66
C TYR A 353 -5.49 21.27 -10.59
N GLN A 354 -5.31 20.16 -9.88
CA GLN A 354 -4.05 19.43 -9.86
C GLN A 354 -3.68 18.90 -11.25
N LEU A 355 -4.61 18.24 -11.95
CA LEU A 355 -4.39 17.72 -13.29
C LEU A 355 -4.16 18.84 -14.31
N ALA A 356 -4.89 19.95 -14.19
CA ALA A 356 -4.69 21.11 -15.04
C ALA A 356 -3.27 21.69 -14.87
N LEU A 357 -2.76 21.76 -13.64
CA LEU A 357 -1.37 22.15 -13.39
C LEU A 357 -0.38 21.19 -14.07
N TYR A 358 -0.65 19.88 -14.06
CA TYR A 358 0.19 18.90 -14.76
C TYR A 358 0.14 19.05 -16.28
N ALA A 359 -1.04 19.24 -16.86
CA ALA A 359 -1.21 19.46 -18.30
C ALA A 359 -0.45 20.71 -18.75
N LEU A 360 -0.58 21.81 -18.00
CA LEU A 360 0.08 23.10 -18.29
C LEU A 360 1.58 23.10 -17.98
N SER A 361 2.09 22.14 -17.21
CA SER A 361 3.54 22.02 -16.92
C SER A 361 4.34 21.49 -18.11
N GLN A 362 3.66 20.91 -19.09
CA GLN A 362 4.25 20.33 -20.29
C GLN A 362 4.33 21.40 -21.40
N SER A 363 4.96 21.05 -22.53
CA SER A 363 4.95 21.91 -23.72
C SER A 363 3.53 22.21 -24.20
N ALA A 364 3.35 23.27 -24.99
CA ALA A 364 2.03 23.73 -25.44
C ALA A 364 1.14 22.58 -25.95
N GLY A 365 -0.07 22.48 -25.37
CA GLY A 365 -1.01 21.39 -25.68
C GLY A 365 -0.81 20.12 -24.86
N GLY A 366 -0.06 20.18 -23.75
CA GLY A 366 0.17 19.05 -22.85
C GLY A 366 -1.10 18.42 -22.29
N SER A 367 -1.02 17.12 -21.97
CA SER A 367 -2.14 16.33 -21.46
C SER A 367 -1.81 15.73 -20.10
N ALA A 368 -2.75 15.80 -19.18
CA ALA A 368 -2.71 15.05 -17.94
C ALA A 368 -3.96 14.19 -17.82
N ALA A 369 -3.83 12.99 -17.26
CA ALA A 369 -4.94 12.06 -17.16
C ALA A 369 -5.18 11.61 -15.72
N ILE A 370 -6.44 11.33 -15.40
CA ILE A 370 -6.81 10.58 -14.21
C ILE A 370 -7.38 9.24 -14.63
N VAL A 371 -6.75 8.17 -14.17
CA VAL A 371 -7.25 6.80 -14.31
C VAL A 371 -8.13 6.51 -13.09
N TYR A 372 -9.33 5.99 -13.32
CA TYR A 372 -10.26 5.67 -12.23
C TYR A 372 -10.95 4.33 -12.48
N PRO A 373 -11.25 3.56 -11.42
CA PRO A 373 -11.84 2.23 -11.55
C PRO A 373 -13.35 2.33 -11.80
N THR A 374 -13.85 1.42 -12.64
CA THR A 374 -15.29 1.21 -12.83
C THR A 374 -15.60 -0.28 -12.98
N ILE A 375 -16.86 -0.65 -12.74
CA ILE A 375 -17.45 -1.92 -13.17
C ILE A 375 -18.56 -1.71 -14.19
N ASP A 376 -18.93 -0.45 -14.43
CA ASP A 376 -19.89 -0.06 -15.47
C ASP A 376 -19.26 -0.29 -16.85
N THR A 377 -19.98 -1.02 -17.70
CA THR A 377 -19.56 -1.33 -19.07
C THR A 377 -19.76 -0.15 -20.02
N ASP A 378 -20.62 0.80 -19.64
CA ASP A 378 -20.95 1.96 -20.47
C ASP A 378 -20.01 3.15 -20.24
N ALA A 379 -19.18 3.10 -19.18
CA ALA A 379 -18.22 4.15 -18.87
C ALA A 379 -17.25 4.41 -20.04
N GLN A 380 -17.19 5.67 -20.48
CA GLN A 380 -16.34 6.12 -21.59
C GLN A 380 -15.27 7.11 -21.11
N PRO A 381 -14.15 7.26 -21.84
CA PRO A 381 -13.22 8.35 -21.61
C PRO A 381 -13.88 9.72 -21.78
N GLU A 382 -13.55 10.66 -20.90
CA GLU A 382 -13.96 12.06 -20.99
C GLU A 382 -12.74 12.98 -21.07
N ALA A 383 -12.90 14.20 -21.57
CA ALA A 383 -11.83 15.18 -21.66
C ALA A 383 -12.32 16.60 -21.38
N ILE A 384 -11.49 17.39 -20.72
CA ILE A 384 -11.72 18.80 -20.40
C ILE A 384 -10.58 19.62 -21.02
N ASP A 385 -10.92 20.45 -22.00
CA ASP A 385 -9.96 21.36 -22.64
C ASP A 385 -9.66 22.56 -21.74
N ILE A 386 -8.38 22.90 -21.63
CA ILE A 386 -7.88 24.13 -21.00
C ILE A 386 -7.57 25.11 -22.12
N ARG A 387 -8.29 26.23 -22.15
CA ARG A 387 -8.14 27.26 -23.19
C ARG A 387 -7.78 28.60 -22.58
N GLU A 388 -7.01 29.38 -23.33
CA GLU A 388 -6.84 30.80 -23.04
C GLU A 388 -8.17 31.54 -23.27
N VAL A 389 -8.61 32.33 -22.29
CA VAL A 389 -9.93 32.99 -22.31
C VAL A 389 -10.04 34.05 -23.42
N ILE A 390 -8.94 34.74 -23.75
CA ILE A 390 -8.97 35.90 -24.64
C ILE A 390 -8.96 35.47 -26.11
N HIS A 391 -8.03 34.59 -26.50
CA HIS A 391 -7.84 34.16 -27.89
C HIS A 391 -8.43 32.77 -28.19
N GLY A 392 -8.91 32.05 -27.17
CA GLY A 392 -9.43 30.69 -27.31
C GLY A 392 -8.37 29.62 -27.58
N GLU A 393 -7.08 29.97 -27.51
CA GLU A 393 -5.97 29.06 -27.80
C GLU A 393 -5.96 27.86 -26.85
N HIS A 394 -5.78 26.67 -27.40
CA HIS A 394 -5.65 25.44 -26.62
C HIS A 394 -4.33 25.43 -25.85
N ARG A 395 -4.41 25.34 -24.52
CA ARG A 395 -3.25 25.35 -23.61
C ARG A 395 -2.90 23.94 -23.12
N GLY A 396 -3.89 23.07 -22.97
CA GLY A 396 -3.71 21.68 -22.55
C GLY A 396 -5.05 20.99 -22.31
N GLN A 397 -5.01 19.73 -21.89
CA GLN A 397 -6.20 18.91 -21.69
C GLN A 397 -6.09 18.06 -20.42
N VAL A 398 -7.23 17.87 -19.75
CA VAL A 398 -7.38 16.89 -18.66
C VAL A 398 -8.25 15.74 -19.16
N ALA A 399 -7.69 14.53 -19.22
CA ALA A 399 -8.41 13.32 -19.64
C ALA A 399 -8.86 12.50 -18.41
N LEU A 400 -10.08 11.97 -18.45
CA LEU A 400 -10.62 11.07 -17.42
C LEU A 400 -10.77 9.70 -18.08
N ARG A 401 -10.05 8.70 -17.57
CA ARG A 401 -9.88 7.40 -18.21
C ARG A 401 -10.45 6.29 -17.32
N PRO A 402 -11.65 5.75 -17.64
CA PRO A 402 -12.21 4.64 -16.89
C PRO A 402 -11.40 3.36 -17.15
N LEU A 403 -11.08 2.66 -16.07
CA LEU A 403 -10.50 1.32 -16.10
C LEU A 403 -11.54 0.33 -15.58
N ASN A 404 -12.17 -0.42 -16.50
CA ASN A 404 -13.10 -1.47 -16.12
C ASN A 404 -12.34 -2.65 -15.48
N LEU A 405 -12.55 -2.85 -14.18
CA LEU A 405 -11.78 -3.81 -13.39
C LEU A 405 -12.11 -5.27 -13.71
N LEU A 406 -13.36 -5.56 -14.10
CA LEU A 406 -13.76 -6.91 -14.51
C LEU A 406 -13.12 -7.29 -15.85
N ARG A 407 -13.08 -6.35 -16.80
CA ARG A 407 -12.37 -6.54 -18.07
C ARG A 407 -10.87 -6.72 -17.85
N LEU A 408 -10.27 -5.93 -16.96
CA LEU A 408 -8.85 -6.03 -16.64
C LEU A 408 -8.50 -7.39 -16.05
N GLU A 409 -9.33 -7.91 -15.13
CA GLU A 409 -9.14 -9.24 -14.53
C GLU A 409 -9.06 -10.34 -15.60
N VAL A 410 -10.01 -10.34 -16.53
CA VAL A 410 -10.04 -11.30 -17.65
C VAL A 410 -8.78 -11.19 -18.50
N LEU A 411 -8.34 -9.96 -18.81
CA LEU A 411 -7.15 -9.70 -19.63
C LEU A 411 -5.84 -10.13 -18.96
N ILE A 412 -5.74 -10.00 -17.63
CA ILE A 412 -4.57 -10.42 -16.87
C ILE A 412 -4.45 -11.96 -16.86
N ARG A 413 -5.58 -12.67 -16.78
CA ARG A 413 -5.59 -14.15 -16.82
C ARG A 413 -5.39 -14.70 -18.22
N ALA A 414 -5.83 -13.96 -19.24
CA ALA A 414 -5.70 -14.37 -20.62
C ALA A 414 -4.23 -14.44 -21.06
N SER A 415 -3.88 -15.52 -21.77
CA SER A 415 -2.53 -15.76 -22.28
C SER A 415 -2.50 -15.79 -23.81
N GLY A 416 -1.33 -15.56 -24.40
CA GLY A 416 -1.11 -15.58 -25.85
C GLY A 416 -1.11 -14.19 -26.51
N ALA A 417 -0.73 -14.16 -27.79
CA ALA A 417 -0.44 -12.92 -28.51
C ALA A 417 -1.65 -11.99 -28.69
N GLN A 418 -2.87 -12.54 -28.72
CA GLN A 418 -4.08 -11.71 -28.79
C GLN A 418 -4.31 -10.95 -27.48
N ALA A 419 -4.24 -11.65 -26.34
CA ALA A 419 -4.39 -11.05 -25.02
C ALA A 419 -3.29 -10.02 -24.75
N GLU A 420 -2.06 -10.29 -25.18
CA GLU A 420 -0.95 -9.34 -25.09
C GLU A 420 -1.23 -8.05 -25.88
N ARG A 421 -1.71 -8.17 -27.13
CA ARG A 421 -2.11 -7.00 -27.94
C ARG A 421 -3.24 -6.21 -27.29
N GLU A 422 -4.22 -6.88 -26.69
CA GLU A 422 -5.33 -6.22 -26.00
C GLU A 422 -4.86 -5.50 -24.72
N ARG A 423 -3.93 -6.10 -23.95
CA ARG A 423 -3.32 -5.42 -22.81
C ARG A 423 -2.50 -4.20 -23.23
N HIS A 424 -1.71 -4.31 -24.31
CA HIS A 424 -0.98 -3.17 -24.87
C HIS A 424 -1.94 -2.05 -25.32
N GLY A 425 -3.03 -2.40 -25.98
CA GLY A 425 -4.06 -1.45 -26.40
C GLY A 425 -4.74 -0.77 -25.21
N LEU A 426 -5.10 -1.53 -24.17
CA LEU A 426 -5.66 -0.99 -22.94
C LEU A 426 -4.66 -0.05 -22.24
N ALA A 427 -3.42 -0.48 -22.03
CA ALA A 427 -2.38 0.34 -21.41
C ALA A 427 -2.13 1.64 -22.19
N ALA A 428 -2.07 1.58 -23.51
CA ALA A 428 -1.95 2.77 -24.36
C ALA A 428 -3.14 3.71 -24.19
N SER A 429 -4.38 3.20 -24.19
CA SER A 429 -5.59 4.03 -23.97
C SER A 429 -5.65 4.67 -22.58
N LEU A 430 -5.04 4.04 -21.58
CA LEU A 430 -4.91 4.58 -20.23
C LEU A 430 -3.80 5.63 -20.12
N ALA A 431 -2.70 5.47 -20.85
CA ALA A 431 -1.49 6.27 -20.74
C ALA A 431 -1.41 7.46 -21.69
N LEU A 432 -1.85 7.29 -22.95
CA LEU A 432 -1.67 8.23 -24.07
C LEU A 432 -3.01 8.79 -24.51
#